data_AF-A0A173LFZ9-F1
#
_entry.id   AF-A0A173LFZ9-F1
#
_cell.length_a   1.000
_cell.length_b   1.000
_cell.length_c   1.000
_cell.angle_alpha   90.00
_cell.angle_beta   90.00
_cell.angle_gamma   90.00
#
_symmetry.space_group_name_H-M   'P 1'
#
loop_
_entity.id
_entity.type
_entity.pdbx_description
1 polymer ?
#
loop_
_entity_poly.entity_id
_entity_poly.type
_entity_poly.pdbx_seq_one_letter_code
_entity_poly.pdbx_strand_id
1 'polypeptide(L)'
;MNTRFDLSREELDAFSRRSHERALAATRDGRFETQLVPLRRDPLDDSSEPVTADEGIRAELDPEKMASLRAVFAEDGKTTAANSSQLSDGAAALLIADREFAEAHGLTPRARFVVHAVAAADPIIQFTAILESTRKALDRSGLTVDDIDLFEVNEAFAGVPLMFQKEFGVPDDKLNVNGGSVAVGHPSDPPAPA
;
A
#
# COMPACT_ATOMS: atom_id res chain seq x y z
N MET A 1 -11.86 -8.66 -11.52
CA MET A 1 -10.83 -7.63 -11.80
C MET A 1 -9.67 -8.20 -12.62
N ASN A 2 -8.87 -9.15 -12.11
CA ASN A 2 -7.69 -9.69 -12.81
C ASN A 2 -7.97 -10.12 -14.26
N THR A 3 -9.06 -10.84 -14.51
CA THR A 3 -9.48 -11.23 -15.88
C THR A 3 -9.79 -10.04 -16.79
N ARG A 4 -10.43 -8.99 -16.25
CA ARG A 4 -10.83 -7.81 -17.04
C ARG A 4 -9.62 -6.99 -17.49
N PHE A 5 -8.56 -6.95 -16.68
CA PHE A 5 -7.34 -6.20 -16.98
C PHE A 5 -6.22 -7.08 -17.54
N ASP A 6 -6.53 -8.35 -17.81
CA ASP A 6 -5.59 -9.35 -18.34
C ASP A 6 -4.32 -9.46 -17.50
N LEU A 7 -4.50 -9.61 -16.18
CA LEU A 7 -3.41 -9.84 -15.24
C LEU A 7 -3.26 -11.34 -15.00
N SER A 8 -2.09 -11.89 -15.31
CA SER A 8 -1.71 -13.29 -15.10
C SER A 8 -1.44 -13.60 -13.63
N ARG A 9 -1.37 -14.88 -13.27
CA ARG A 9 -1.02 -15.30 -11.89
C ARG A 9 0.44 -14.95 -11.58
N GLU A 10 1.28 -15.14 -12.57
CA GLU A 10 2.72 -14.92 -12.55
C GLU A 10 3.04 -13.44 -12.29
N GLU A 11 2.32 -12.51 -12.93
CA GLU A 11 2.47 -11.07 -12.68
C GLU A 11 2.08 -10.69 -11.25
N LEU A 12 0.99 -11.25 -10.72
CA LEU A 12 0.53 -10.97 -9.35
C LEU A 12 1.54 -11.46 -8.31
N ASP A 13 2.06 -12.67 -8.48
CA ASP A 13 3.04 -13.26 -7.57
C ASP A 13 4.40 -12.54 -7.69
N ALA A 14 4.80 -12.13 -8.90
CA ALA A 14 6.02 -11.35 -9.11
C ALA A 14 5.93 -9.96 -8.47
N PHE A 15 4.78 -9.28 -8.57
CA PHE A 15 4.54 -8.01 -7.90
C PHE A 15 4.63 -8.16 -6.37
N SER A 16 3.99 -9.20 -5.81
CA SER A 16 4.04 -9.48 -4.37
C SER A 16 5.47 -9.69 -3.87
N ARG A 17 6.24 -10.52 -4.58
CA ARG A 17 7.64 -10.76 -4.25
C ARG A 17 8.43 -9.44 -4.22
N ARG A 18 8.26 -8.61 -5.24
CA ARG A 18 8.90 -7.30 -5.32
C ARG A 18 8.49 -6.38 -4.15
N SER A 19 7.21 -6.39 -3.76
CA SER A 19 6.73 -5.62 -2.61
C SER A 19 7.48 -6.02 -1.33
N HIS A 20 7.63 -7.33 -1.09
CA HIS A 20 8.42 -7.83 0.05
C HIS A 20 9.91 -7.49 -0.04
N GLU A 21 10.52 -7.64 -1.22
CA GLU A 21 11.94 -7.30 -1.44
C GLU A 21 12.22 -5.80 -1.16
N ARG A 22 11.33 -4.92 -1.65
CA ARG A 22 11.44 -3.47 -1.44
C ARG A 22 11.20 -3.08 0.01
N ALA A 23 10.20 -3.66 0.66
CA ALA A 23 9.93 -3.42 2.08
C ALA A 23 11.11 -3.86 2.95
N LEU A 24 11.66 -5.05 2.68
CA LEU A 24 12.84 -5.55 3.39
C LEU A 24 14.07 -4.65 3.19
N ALA A 25 14.30 -4.19 1.95
CA ALA A 25 15.40 -3.26 1.66
C ALA A 25 15.19 -1.92 2.39
N ALA A 26 13.98 -1.35 2.34
CA ALA A 26 13.65 -0.12 3.04
C ALA A 26 13.84 -0.23 4.56
N THR A 27 13.46 -1.36 5.16
CA THR A 27 13.71 -1.65 6.58
C THR A 27 15.21 -1.74 6.89
N ARG A 28 15.99 -2.46 6.08
CA ARG A 28 17.45 -2.59 6.27
C ARG A 28 18.20 -1.26 6.09
N ASP A 29 17.72 -0.43 5.19
CA ASP A 29 18.27 0.90 4.91
C ASP A 29 17.81 1.96 5.93
N GLY A 30 17.00 1.59 6.93
CA GLY A 30 16.50 2.51 7.96
C GLY A 30 15.45 3.52 7.47
N ARG A 31 14.85 3.32 6.28
CA ARG A 31 13.95 4.32 5.67
C ARG A 31 12.65 4.53 6.46
N PHE A 32 12.23 3.52 7.23
CA PHE A 32 11.05 3.58 8.09
C PHE A 32 11.34 4.12 9.50
N GLU A 33 12.59 4.24 9.92
CA GLU A 33 12.95 4.60 11.31
C GLU A 33 12.35 5.94 11.75
N THR A 34 12.24 6.90 10.83
CA THR A 34 11.67 8.23 11.13
C THR A 34 10.13 8.29 11.07
N GLN A 35 9.49 7.17 10.72
CA GLN A 35 8.05 7.06 10.49
C GLN A 35 7.37 6.09 11.47
N LEU A 36 8.14 5.22 12.14
CA LEU A 36 7.65 4.29 13.14
C LEU A 36 7.79 4.86 14.56
N VAL A 37 6.76 4.65 15.38
CA VAL A 37 6.80 4.88 16.82
C VAL A 37 6.83 3.52 17.49
N PRO A 38 7.93 3.12 18.16
CA PRO A 38 8.03 1.81 18.79
C PRO A 38 6.94 1.60 19.83
N LEU A 39 6.27 0.45 19.77
CA LEU A 39 5.29 0.00 20.75
C LEU A 39 5.84 -1.19 21.52
N ARG A 40 5.53 -1.28 22.82
CA ARG A 40 5.88 -2.48 23.60
C ARG A 40 5.02 -3.66 23.15
N ARG A 41 5.63 -4.83 23.02
CA ARG A 41 4.89 -6.06 22.66
C ARG A 41 3.84 -6.42 23.70
N ASP A 42 4.15 -6.25 24.98
CA ASP A 42 3.17 -6.23 26.06
C ASP A 42 3.02 -4.78 26.57
N PRO A 43 1.88 -4.12 26.31
CA PRO A 43 1.66 -2.73 26.74
C PRO A 43 1.52 -2.58 28.27
N LEU A 44 1.37 -3.68 29.01
CA LEU A 44 1.25 -3.67 30.47
C LEU A 44 2.60 -3.94 31.18
N ASP A 45 3.65 -4.30 30.45
CA ASP A 45 4.97 -4.61 30.98
C ASP A 45 6.05 -3.66 30.44
N ASP A 46 6.56 -2.78 31.31
CA ASP A 46 7.63 -1.83 30.99
C ASP A 46 9.00 -2.45 30.71
N SER A 47 9.17 -3.76 30.90
CA SER A 47 10.36 -4.51 30.49
C SER A 47 10.18 -5.21 29.14
N SER A 48 8.97 -5.17 28.56
CA SER A 48 8.66 -5.84 27.30
C SER A 48 9.43 -5.23 26.13
N GLU A 49 9.97 -6.11 25.28
CA GLU A 49 10.68 -5.75 24.07
C GLU A 49 9.81 -4.92 23.12
N PRO A 50 10.35 -3.84 22.54
CA PRO A 50 9.60 -3.03 21.60
C PRO A 50 9.50 -3.69 20.21
N VAL A 51 8.33 -3.57 19.60
CA VAL A 51 8.12 -3.79 18.17
C VAL A 51 8.62 -2.54 17.45
N THR A 52 9.66 -2.71 16.64
CA THR A 52 10.39 -1.61 15.97
C THR A 52 10.42 -1.73 14.45
N ALA A 53 9.84 -2.80 13.89
CA ALA A 53 9.77 -3.06 12.46
C ALA A 53 8.48 -3.79 12.12
N ASP A 54 8.02 -3.66 10.88
CA ASP A 54 6.84 -4.35 10.36
C ASP A 54 7.05 -5.87 10.33
N GLU A 55 6.22 -6.61 11.07
CA GLU A 55 6.34 -8.06 11.23
C GLU A 55 5.83 -8.87 10.01
N GLY A 56 5.06 -8.24 9.11
CA GLY A 56 4.51 -8.88 7.91
C GLY A 56 5.53 -9.16 6.79
N ILE A 57 6.69 -8.47 6.83
CA ILE A 57 7.71 -8.53 5.78
C ILE A 57 8.43 -9.88 5.81
N ARG A 58 8.34 -10.63 4.70
CA ARG A 58 9.04 -11.91 4.52
C ARG A 58 10.43 -11.68 3.94
N ALA A 59 11.46 -12.08 4.68
CA ALA A 59 12.85 -12.01 4.22
C ALA A 59 13.22 -13.11 3.21
N GLU A 60 12.61 -14.28 3.36
CA GLU A 60 12.81 -15.45 2.50
C GLU A 60 11.52 -15.74 1.74
N LEU A 61 11.58 -15.62 0.42
CA LEU A 61 10.45 -15.85 -0.49
C LEU A 61 10.76 -17.07 -1.35
N ASP A 62 9.80 -17.98 -1.44
CA ASP A 62 9.88 -19.19 -2.25
C ASP A 62 8.87 -19.09 -3.40
N PRO A 63 9.34 -18.81 -4.63
CA PRO A 63 8.46 -18.68 -5.79
C PRO A 63 7.67 -19.95 -6.12
N GLU A 64 8.24 -21.14 -5.89
CA GLU A 64 7.56 -22.40 -6.16
C GLU A 64 6.40 -22.59 -5.18
N LYS A 65 6.67 -22.30 -3.89
CA LYS A 65 5.62 -22.31 -2.86
C LYS A 65 4.54 -21.28 -3.15
N MET A 66 4.89 -20.05 -3.54
CA MET A 66 3.93 -19.01 -3.90
C MET A 66 3.04 -19.46 -5.06
N ALA A 67 3.63 -20.03 -6.12
CA ALA A 67 2.89 -20.53 -7.27
C ALA A 67 1.96 -21.69 -6.91
N SER A 68 2.36 -22.56 -5.96
CA SER A 68 1.55 -23.69 -5.51
C SER A 68 0.31 -23.31 -4.70
N LEU A 69 0.22 -22.06 -4.20
CA LEU A 69 -0.90 -21.64 -3.38
C LEU A 69 -2.21 -21.66 -4.17
N ARG A 70 -3.25 -22.18 -3.51
CA ARG A 70 -4.61 -22.20 -4.03
C ARG A 70 -5.20 -20.79 -4.04
N ALA A 71 -6.04 -20.52 -5.02
CA ALA A 71 -6.81 -19.30 -5.07
C ALA A 71 -7.83 -19.23 -3.93
N VAL A 72 -8.04 -18.03 -3.38
CA VAL A 72 -8.83 -17.86 -2.14
C VAL A 72 -10.29 -17.46 -2.36
N PHE A 73 -10.63 -16.92 -3.54
CA PHE A 73 -11.99 -16.43 -3.84
C PHE A 73 -12.76 -17.24 -4.88
N ALA A 74 -12.07 -17.96 -5.75
CA ALA A 74 -12.66 -18.76 -6.82
C ALA A 74 -11.69 -19.87 -7.22
N GLU A 75 -12.21 -21.02 -7.65
CA GLU A 75 -11.41 -22.19 -8.05
C GLU A 75 -10.45 -21.87 -9.21
N ASP A 76 -10.94 -21.20 -10.26
CA ASP A 76 -10.14 -20.69 -11.38
C ASP A 76 -9.61 -19.27 -11.16
N GLY A 77 -9.53 -18.85 -9.89
CA GLY A 77 -9.05 -17.54 -9.49
C GLY A 77 -7.53 -17.40 -9.60
N LYS A 78 -7.05 -16.15 -9.65
CA LYS A 78 -5.61 -15.82 -9.66
C LYS A 78 -5.11 -15.23 -8.34
N THR A 79 -6.04 -14.82 -7.46
CA THR A 79 -5.70 -14.21 -6.17
C THR A 79 -5.47 -15.28 -5.11
N THR A 80 -4.35 -15.21 -4.40
CA THR A 80 -3.95 -16.14 -3.35
C THR A 80 -3.47 -15.39 -2.11
N ALA A 81 -3.27 -16.12 -1.01
CA ALA A 81 -2.67 -15.56 0.20
C ALA A 81 -1.26 -14.97 -0.03
N ALA A 82 -0.53 -15.38 -1.06
CA ALA A 82 0.77 -14.80 -1.38
C ALA A 82 0.68 -13.48 -2.15
N ASN A 83 -0.43 -13.17 -2.82
CA ASN A 83 -0.57 -11.96 -3.64
C ASN A 83 -1.73 -11.04 -3.18
N SER A 84 -2.15 -11.23 -1.93
CA SER A 84 -3.09 -10.40 -1.19
C SER A 84 -2.42 -9.83 0.06
N SER A 85 -2.87 -8.67 0.53
CA SER A 85 -2.43 -8.15 1.82
C SER A 85 -2.83 -9.04 2.98
N GLN A 86 -2.00 -9.03 4.02
CA GLN A 86 -2.25 -9.76 5.26
C GLN A 86 -3.23 -8.97 6.14
N LEU A 87 -4.00 -9.68 6.97
CA LEU A 87 -4.65 -9.06 8.12
C LEU A 87 -3.55 -8.64 9.10
N SER A 88 -3.57 -7.39 9.52
CA SER A 88 -2.56 -6.82 10.41
C SER A 88 -3.16 -5.78 11.34
N ASP A 89 -2.46 -5.46 12.42
CA ASP A 89 -2.81 -4.39 13.35
C ASP A 89 -1.87 -3.20 13.13
N GLY A 90 -2.40 -1.98 13.20
CA GLY A 90 -1.60 -0.77 13.01
C GLY A 90 -2.43 0.51 13.10
N ALA A 91 -1.74 1.64 13.35
CA ALA A 91 -2.34 2.97 13.38
C ALA A 91 -1.35 4.01 12.84
N ALA A 92 -1.88 5.07 12.24
CA ALA A 92 -1.11 6.23 11.79
C ALA A 92 -1.85 7.53 12.13
N ALA A 93 -1.10 8.60 12.37
CA ALA A 93 -1.64 9.92 12.66
C ALA A 93 -0.86 11.00 11.93
N LEU A 94 -1.55 12.07 11.53
CA LEU A 94 -0.98 13.25 10.91
C LEU A 94 -1.43 14.50 11.66
N LEU A 95 -0.51 15.45 11.87
CA LEU A 95 -0.85 16.80 12.29
C LEU A 95 -1.10 17.67 11.06
N ILE A 96 -2.32 18.18 10.93
CA ILE A 96 -2.74 19.04 9.81
C ILE A 96 -3.08 20.42 10.38
N ALA A 97 -2.56 21.47 9.74
CA ALA A 97 -2.82 22.85 10.12
C ALA A 97 -2.77 23.75 8.88
N ASP A 98 -3.34 24.96 9.01
CA ASP A 98 -3.15 26.02 8.05
C ASP A 98 -1.68 26.46 8.01
N ARG A 99 -1.23 26.94 6.84
CA ARG A 99 0.16 27.37 6.65
C ARG A 99 0.52 28.51 7.60
N GLU A 100 -0.36 29.49 7.72
CA GLU A 100 -0.17 30.67 8.56
C GLU A 100 -0.05 30.29 10.03
N PHE A 101 -0.84 29.31 10.48
CA PHE A 101 -0.74 28.77 11.83
C PHE A 101 0.62 28.09 12.06
N ALA A 102 1.06 27.25 11.13
CA ALA A 102 2.34 26.56 11.23
C ALA A 102 3.50 27.56 11.30
N GLU A 103 3.52 28.56 10.41
CA GLU A 103 4.56 29.60 10.37
C GLU A 103 4.57 30.46 11.64
N ALA A 104 3.40 30.87 12.14
CA ALA A 104 3.28 31.66 13.38
C ALA A 104 3.78 30.90 14.63
N HIS A 105 3.75 29.57 14.61
CA HIS A 105 4.21 28.72 15.71
C HIS A 105 5.59 28.09 15.46
N GLY A 106 6.33 28.54 14.43
CA GLY A 106 7.67 28.05 14.11
C GLY A 106 7.71 26.59 13.66
N LEU A 107 6.60 26.04 13.18
CA LEU A 107 6.51 24.69 12.63
C LEU A 107 6.90 24.70 11.16
N THR A 108 7.72 23.74 10.72
CA THR A 108 8.08 23.58 9.30
C THR A 108 7.15 22.54 8.65
N PRO A 109 6.28 22.93 7.69
CA PRO A 109 5.40 21.97 7.00
C PRO A 109 6.20 20.95 6.20
N ARG A 110 5.86 19.65 6.32
CA ARG A 110 6.52 18.57 5.56
C ARG A 110 5.95 18.39 4.15
N ALA A 111 4.67 18.70 3.96
CA ALA A 111 3.94 18.58 2.70
C ALA A 111 2.73 19.53 2.69
N ARG A 112 2.05 19.63 1.54
CA ARG A 112 0.76 20.32 1.40
C ARG A 112 -0.21 19.46 0.60
N PHE A 113 -1.50 19.56 0.90
CA PHE A 113 -2.55 18.98 0.06
C PHE A 113 -2.73 19.83 -1.20
N VAL A 114 -2.57 19.23 -2.37
CA VAL A 114 -2.82 19.91 -3.66
C VAL A 114 -4.28 19.70 -4.05
N VAL A 115 -4.71 18.44 -4.15
CA VAL A 115 -6.07 18.03 -4.48
C VAL A 115 -6.40 16.75 -3.73
N HIS A 116 -7.67 16.60 -3.37
CA HIS A 116 -8.29 15.32 -3.01
C HIS A 116 -9.49 15.08 -3.94
N ALA A 117 -9.60 13.86 -4.46
CA ALA A 117 -10.76 13.42 -5.22
C ALA A 117 -11.22 12.04 -4.74
N VAL A 118 -12.55 11.86 -4.72
CA VAL A 118 -13.21 10.59 -4.41
C VAL A 118 -14.00 10.13 -5.63
N ALA A 119 -14.06 8.82 -5.83
CA ALA A 119 -14.89 8.18 -6.82
C ALA A 119 -15.49 6.89 -6.26
N ALA A 120 -16.57 6.44 -6.88
CA ALA A 120 -17.20 5.17 -6.62
C ALA A 120 -17.16 4.33 -7.89
N ALA A 121 -17.16 3.01 -7.72
CA ALA A 121 -17.27 2.05 -8.80
C ALA A 121 -18.34 1.01 -8.43
N ASP A 122 -18.70 0.18 -9.40
CA ASP A 122 -19.55 -0.99 -9.15
C ASP A 122 -18.91 -1.87 -8.06
N PRO A 123 -19.67 -2.31 -7.04
CA PRO A 123 -19.14 -3.07 -5.91
C PRO A 123 -18.43 -4.37 -6.33
N ILE A 124 -18.80 -4.99 -7.46
CA ILE A 124 -18.16 -6.20 -7.98
C ILE A 124 -16.71 -5.91 -8.43
N ILE A 125 -16.43 -4.68 -8.85
CA ILE A 125 -15.11 -4.24 -9.33
C ILE A 125 -14.62 -3.01 -8.55
N GLN A 126 -15.00 -2.88 -7.28
CA GLN A 126 -14.80 -1.68 -6.46
C GLN A 126 -13.39 -1.07 -6.54
N PHE A 127 -12.36 -1.90 -6.69
CA PHE A 127 -10.97 -1.47 -6.78
C PHE A 127 -10.66 -0.62 -8.02
N THR A 128 -11.52 -0.58 -9.04
CA THR A 128 -11.36 0.33 -10.19
C THR A 128 -11.70 1.78 -9.85
N ALA A 129 -12.31 2.06 -8.69
CA ALA A 129 -12.61 3.44 -8.26
C ALA A 129 -11.35 4.32 -8.20
N ILE A 130 -10.17 3.72 -7.94
CA ILE A 130 -8.90 4.44 -7.92
C ILE A 130 -8.54 5.06 -9.28
N LEU A 131 -8.95 4.44 -10.38
CA LEU A 131 -8.71 5.00 -11.71
C LEU A 131 -9.48 6.30 -11.90
N GLU A 132 -10.77 6.30 -11.53
CA GLU A 132 -11.61 7.49 -11.65
C GLU A 132 -11.21 8.59 -10.65
N SER A 133 -10.83 8.24 -9.42
CA SER A 133 -10.37 9.25 -8.46
C SER A 133 -9.05 9.87 -8.90
N THR A 134 -8.14 9.09 -9.48
CA THR A 134 -6.85 9.58 -9.99
C THR A 134 -7.04 10.50 -11.19
N ARG A 135 -7.88 10.13 -12.18
CA ARG A 135 -8.20 11.03 -13.30
C ARG A 135 -8.79 12.36 -12.82
N LYS A 136 -9.70 12.33 -11.86
CA LYS A 136 -10.25 13.55 -11.24
C LYS A 136 -9.18 14.37 -10.51
N ALA A 137 -8.24 13.72 -9.83
CA ALA A 137 -7.18 14.41 -9.11
C ALA A 137 -6.21 15.11 -10.07
N LEU A 138 -5.81 14.43 -11.15
CA LEU A 138 -4.96 14.99 -12.21
C LEU A 138 -5.66 16.18 -12.90
N ASP A 139 -6.91 16.00 -13.32
CA ASP A 139 -7.72 17.06 -13.95
C ASP A 139 -7.84 18.32 -13.07
N ARG A 140 -8.23 18.15 -11.79
CA ARG A 140 -8.40 19.26 -10.85
C ARG A 140 -7.10 19.97 -10.48
N SER A 141 -5.99 19.24 -10.46
CA SER A 141 -4.68 19.80 -10.11
C SER A 141 -3.99 20.44 -11.31
N GLY A 142 -4.43 20.11 -12.53
CA GLY A 142 -3.75 20.49 -13.77
C GLY A 142 -2.42 19.75 -13.96
N LEU A 143 -2.15 18.69 -13.18
CA LEU A 143 -0.94 17.89 -13.27
C LEU A 143 -1.15 16.71 -14.23
N THR A 144 -0.05 16.26 -14.81
CA THR A 144 0.04 15.02 -15.56
C THR A 144 0.68 13.91 -14.72
N VAL A 145 0.63 12.67 -15.20
CA VAL A 145 1.31 11.53 -14.54
C VAL A 145 2.83 11.78 -14.45
N ASP A 146 3.41 12.45 -15.45
CA ASP A 146 4.85 12.72 -15.51
C ASP A 146 5.30 13.76 -14.48
N ASP A 147 4.40 14.63 -14.03
CA ASP A 147 4.66 15.62 -12.98
C ASP A 147 4.70 15.02 -11.57
N ILE A 148 4.32 13.74 -11.42
CA ILE A 148 4.30 13.04 -10.13
C ILE A 148 5.60 12.25 -9.94
N ASP A 149 6.30 12.55 -8.85
CA ASP A 149 7.57 11.89 -8.53
C ASP A 149 7.37 10.45 -8.05
N LEU A 150 6.39 10.22 -7.18
CA LEU A 150 6.13 8.93 -6.54
C LEU A 150 4.62 8.67 -6.38
N PHE A 151 4.25 7.41 -6.47
CA PHE A 151 2.89 6.91 -6.27
C PHE A 151 2.88 5.88 -5.13
N GLU A 152 1.98 6.08 -4.18
CA GLU A 152 1.62 5.09 -3.16
C GLU A 152 0.20 4.61 -3.44
N VAL A 153 0.08 3.35 -3.88
CA VAL A 153 -1.19 2.69 -4.17
C VAL A 153 -1.33 1.49 -3.24
N ASN A 154 -2.33 1.54 -2.37
CA ASN A 154 -2.61 0.45 -1.43
C ASN A 154 -2.78 -0.89 -2.17
N GLU A 155 -2.07 -1.91 -1.71
CA GLU A 155 -1.96 -3.22 -2.32
C GLU A 155 -2.93 -4.22 -1.66
N ALA A 156 -4.23 -3.89 -1.58
CA ALA A 156 -5.22 -4.82 -1.02
C ALA A 156 -5.12 -6.21 -1.69
N PHE A 157 -4.89 -6.18 -3.01
CA PHE A 157 -4.41 -7.29 -3.82
C PHE A 157 -3.36 -6.77 -4.79
N ALA A 158 -2.36 -7.58 -5.15
CA ALA A 158 -1.32 -7.20 -6.11
C ALA A 158 -1.89 -6.69 -7.46
N GLY A 159 -3.09 -7.15 -7.83
CA GLY A 159 -3.73 -6.72 -9.07
C GLY A 159 -4.21 -5.27 -9.08
N VAL A 160 -4.43 -4.64 -7.92
CA VAL A 160 -4.87 -3.24 -7.82
C VAL A 160 -3.77 -2.28 -8.30
N PRO A 161 -2.55 -2.27 -7.71
CA PRO A 161 -1.46 -1.42 -8.17
C PRO A 161 -0.99 -1.79 -9.58
N LEU A 162 -1.01 -3.07 -9.99
CA LEU A 162 -0.69 -3.45 -11.37
C LEU A 162 -1.68 -2.88 -12.39
N MET A 163 -2.98 -2.93 -12.08
CA MET A 163 -4.03 -2.33 -12.91
C MET A 163 -3.85 -0.82 -13.01
N PHE A 164 -3.56 -0.15 -11.88
CA PHE A 164 -3.25 1.28 -11.84
C PHE A 164 -2.02 1.62 -12.70
N GLN A 165 -0.95 0.84 -12.56
CA GLN A 165 0.29 1.02 -13.30
C GLN A 165 0.07 0.90 -14.81
N LYS A 166 -0.69 -0.11 -15.24
CA LYS A 166 -1.04 -0.35 -16.65
C LYS A 166 -1.94 0.75 -17.22
N GLU A 167 -2.89 1.25 -16.44
CA GLU A 167 -3.80 2.31 -16.88
C GLU A 167 -3.09 3.65 -17.09
N PHE A 168 -2.20 4.02 -16.17
CA PHE A 168 -1.56 5.34 -16.18
C PHE A 168 -0.13 5.34 -16.74
N GLY A 169 0.41 4.17 -17.09
CA GLY A 169 1.79 4.05 -17.58
C GLY A 169 2.83 4.42 -16.53
N VAL A 170 2.55 4.18 -15.25
CA VAL A 170 3.41 4.59 -14.14
C VAL A 170 4.70 3.75 -14.13
N PRO A 171 5.89 4.37 -14.15
CA PRO A 171 7.16 3.66 -14.06
C PRO A 171 7.27 2.81 -12.79
N ASP A 172 7.90 1.65 -12.89
CA ASP A 172 8.00 0.70 -11.78
C ASP A 172 8.78 1.25 -10.58
N ASP A 173 9.78 2.07 -10.85
CA ASP A 173 10.62 2.77 -9.89
C ASP A 173 9.94 3.98 -9.23
N LYS A 174 8.70 4.30 -9.60
CA LYS A 174 7.88 5.33 -8.97
C LYS A 174 6.71 4.80 -8.13
N LEU A 175 6.31 3.54 -8.29
CA LEU A 175 5.15 2.94 -7.62
C LEU A 175 5.58 2.11 -6.40
N ASN A 176 5.10 2.44 -5.20
CA ASN A 176 5.33 1.71 -3.95
C ASN A 176 6.83 1.35 -3.79
N VAL A 177 7.67 2.39 -3.79
CA VAL A 177 9.14 2.23 -3.91
C VAL A 177 9.78 1.59 -2.68
N ASN A 178 9.10 1.67 -1.53
CA ASN A 178 9.50 1.00 -0.29
C ASN A 178 8.65 -0.24 0.00
N GLY A 179 7.97 -0.79 -1.01
CA GLY A 179 6.98 -1.86 -0.82
C GLY A 179 5.62 -1.31 -0.37
N GLY A 180 4.64 -2.20 -0.22
CA GLY A 180 3.29 -1.81 0.17
C GLY A 180 2.59 -2.91 0.96
N SER A 181 1.25 -2.82 1.07
CA SER A 181 0.47 -3.61 2.03
C SER A 181 0.47 -5.13 1.82
N VAL A 182 0.87 -5.64 0.65
CA VAL A 182 1.12 -7.09 0.49
C VAL A 182 2.27 -7.52 1.41
N ALA A 183 3.28 -6.66 1.57
CA ALA A 183 4.44 -6.90 2.41
C ALA A 183 4.27 -6.40 3.85
N VAL A 184 3.91 -5.13 4.03
CA VAL A 184 3.88 -4.50 5.37
C VAL A 184 2.63 -4.86 6.18
N GLY A 185 1.55 -5.30 5.50
CA GLY A 185 0.25 -5.56 6.10
C GLY A 185 -0.81 -4.53 5.73
N HIS A 186 -2.08 -4.86 5.95
CA HIS A 186 -3.21 -3.98 5.73
C HIS A 186 -4.09 -3.91 6.99
N PRO A 187 -3.89 -2.91 7.87
CA PRO A 187 -4.74 -2.71 9.04
C PRO A 187 -6.06 -2.09 8.59
N SER A 188 -6.97 -2.97 8.17
CA SER A 188 -8.38 -2.63 7.90
C SER A 188 -9.20 -2.85 9.15
N ASP A 189 -10.18 -1.98 9.41
CA ASP A 189 -11.19 -2.23 10.44
C ASP A 189 -11.79 -3.63 10.23
N PRO A 190 -11.94 -4.46 11.29
CA PRO A 190 -12.73 -5.67 11.16
C PRO A 190 -14.13 -5.26 10.68
N PRO A 191 -14.80 -6.07 9.83
CA PRO A 191 -16.21 -5.84 9.58
C PRO A 191 -16.90 -5.76 10.93
N ALA A 192 -17.60 -4.65 11.19
CA ALA A 192 -18.37 -4.48 12.40
C ALA A 192 -19.17 -5.79 12.63
N PRO A 193 -19.15 -6.38 13.84
CA PRO A 193 -19.95 -7.56 14.10
C PRO A 193 -21.41 -7.21 13.77
N ALA A 194 -22.03 -8.05 12.94
CA ALA A 194 -23.43 -7.94 12.57
C ALA A 194 -24.35 -8.01 13.79
#